data_AF-A0A351EQF4-F1
#
_entry.id   AF-A0A351EQF4-F1
#
_cell.length_a   1.000
_cell.length_b   1.000
_cell.length_c   1.000
_cell.angle_alpha   90.00
_cell.angle_beta   90.00
_cell.angle_gamma   90.00
#
_symmetry.space_group_name_H-M   'P 1'
#
loop_
_entity.id
_entity.type
_entity.pdbx_description
1 polymer ?
#
loop_
_entity_poly.entity_id
_entity_poly.type
_entity_poly.pdbx_seq_one_letter_code
_entity_poly.pdbx_strand_id
1 'polypeptide(L)'
;MKLRSFRTTNSKLTSVISGESSDSLKVGVAHGLNLGKMLVMQTRAVWALRALWFLLPLTVGQAASDAVASAEHAVPFVMTAGLWGLWAAGMVASMVPLPGTLVAIRILAVGTLPLAAWTLVELSTVELNTVELNTVDISTGGDRSALAIAALIHAFAVAIVALNVLIGDRFVDGGSYGDERRMLLRPPSLVGYFLVPLLAAAMIAAVTAGPLLVANKNWIGGVVATALGAGVIAVGTRALHQLVQRWIVFVPNGMVLHDFLVVTEPVLFRRTAIERLGAAIDGSPARDLSNKAAGLLLECELTDPAPLGLRDPADRKAANLTDVRRFLFCPSRPGELLNEAERRNIATD
;
A
#
# COMPACT_ATOMS: atom_id res chain seq x y z
N MET A 1 22.91 -84.66 -3.42
CA MET A 1 23.58 -84.29 -4.69
C MET A 1 23.78 -82.77 -4.69
N LYS A 2 25.06 -82.33 -4.74
CA LYS A 2 25.65 -81.00 -4.99
C LYS A 2 24.85 -79.67 -4.79
N LEU A 3 25.46 -78.84 -3.94
CA LEU A 3 25.54 -77.36 -3.85
C LEU A 3 25.12 -76.49 -5.06
N ARG A 4 24.45 -75.35 -4.79
CA ARG A 4 24.92 -73.99 -5.17
C ARG A 4 24.18 -72.88 -4.39
N SER A 5 24.92 -71.82 -4.10
CA SER A 5 24.50 -70.67 -3.30
C SER A 5 23.71 -69.64 -4.10
N PHE A 6 22.91 -68.82 -3.42
CA PHE A 6 22.61 -67.46 -3.86
C PHE A 6 22.51 -66.54 -2.64
N ARG A 7 23.35 -65.51 -2.64
CA ARG A 7 23.42 -64.41 -1.69
C ARG A 7 22.53 -63.30 -2.26
N THR A 8 21.57 -62.78 -1.52
CA THR A 8 21.00 -61.47 -1.81
C THR A 8 20.89 -60.61 -0.55
N THR A 9 21.44 -59.43 -0.72
CA THR A 9 21.72 -58.34 0.19
C THR A 9 20.43 -57.66 0.61
N ASN A 10 20.17 -57.57 1.91
CA ASN A 10 19.06 -56.80 2.46
C ASN A 10 19.63 -55.63 3.28
N SER A 11 19.96 -54.52 2.60
CA SER A 11 20.52 -53.32 3.24
C SER A 11 20.00 -52.01 2.65
N LYS A 12 18.81 -51.98 2.03
CA LYS A 12 18.30 -50.79 1.33
C LYS A 12 17.04 -50.14 1.91
N LEU A 13 16.55 -50.57 3.07
CA LEU A 13 15.31 -50.03 3.64
C LEU A 13 15.47 -49.13 4.88
N THR A 14 16.70 -48.88 5.33
CA THR A 14 16.97 -47.98 6.48
C THR A 14 17.70 -46.68 6.11
N SER A 15 17.97 -46.41 4.83
CA SER A 15 18.73 -45.21 4.42
C SER A 15 17.88 -44.04 3.89
N VAL A 16 16.57 -44.18 3.78
CA VAL A 16 15.73 -43.12 3.17
C VAL A 16 15.35 -42.01 4.16
N ILE A 17 15.48 -42.23 5.47
CA ILE A 17 15.17 -41.21 6.50
C ILE A 17 16.44 -40.51 7.05
N SER A 18 17.64 -40.97 6.68
CA SER A 18 18.91 -40.41 7.18
C SER A 18 19.56 -39.35 6.28
N GLY A 19 18.91 -38.98 5.16
CA GLY A 19 19.50 -38.15 4.11
C GLY A 19 19.12 -36.68 4.09
N GLU A 20 18.19 -36.24 4.95
CA GLU A 20 17.89 -34.82 5.07
C GLU A 20 18.99 -34.19 5.92
N SER A 21 19.89 -33.44 5.27
CA SER A 21 21.07 -32.90 5.95
C SER A 21 20.61 -32.00 7.11
N SER A 22 21.33 -32.05 8.23
CA SER A 22 20.99 -31.21 9.39
C SER A 22 20.93 -29.72 9.04
N ASP A 23 21.60 -29.31 7.96
CA ASP A 23 21.54 -27.96 7.43
C ASP A 23 20.27 -27.69 6.63
N SER A 24 19.78 -28.60 5.78
CA SER A 24 18.49 -28.39 5.10
C SER A 24 17.32 -28.31 6.08
N LEU A 25 17.38 -29.09 7.16
CA LEU A 25 16.40 -29.05 8.25
C LEU A 25 16.49 -27.76 9.07
N LYS A 26 17.71 -27.29 9.41
CA LYS A 26 17.91 -25.99 10.10
C LYS A 26 17.48 -24.81 9.24
N VAL A 27 17.80 -24.84 7.95
CA VAL A 27 17.37 -23.83 6.97
C VAL A 27 15.84 -23.84 6.90
N GLY A 28 15.19 -24.99 6.73
CA GLY A 28 13.73 -25.08 6.72
C GLY A 28 13.06 -24.55 8.00
N VAL A 29 13.61 -24.87 9.17
CA VAL A 29 13.10 -24.39 10.47
C VAL A 29 13.32 -22.88 10.65
N ALA A 30 14.51 -22.36 10.30
CA ALA A 30 14.79 -20.92 10.36
C ALA A 30 13.91 -20.11 9.39
N HIS A 31 13.64 -20.65 8.20
CA HIS A 31 12.76 -20.05 7.20
C HIS A 31 11.29 -20.07 7.63
N GLY A 32 10.82 -21.18 8.21
CA GLY A 32 9.47 -21.26 8.80
C GLY A 32 9.26 -20.27 9.94
N LEU A 33 10.27 -20.05 10.78
CA LEU A 33 10.26 -19.05 11.85
C LEU A 33 10.21 -17.61 11.32
N ASN A 34 10.90 -17.31 10.22
CA ASN A 34 10.88 -15.98 9.59
C ASN A 34 9.52 -15.68 8.93
N LEU A 35 8.91 -16.66 8.26
CA LEU A 35 7.57 -16.52 7.68
C LEU A 35 6.49 -16.30 8.75
N GLY A 36 6.54 -17.06 9.84
CA GLY A 36 5.63 -16.88 10.98
C GLY A 36 5.73 -15.49 11.60
N LYS A 37 6.96 -14.98 11.80
CA LYS A 37 7.19 -13.61 12.28
C LYS A 37 6.62 -12.56 11.32
N MET A 38 6.79 -12.73 10.01
CA MET A 38 6.27 -11.79 9.01
C MET A 38 4.75 -11.73 8.98
N LEU A 39 4.07 -12.89 8.93
CA LEU A 39 2.61 -12.94 8.93
C LEU A 39 2.04 -12.31 10.21
N VAL A 40 2.72 -12.53 11.34
CA VAL A 40 2.39 -11.87 12.61
C VAL A 40 2.59 -10.36 12.52
N MET A 41 3.68 -9.85 11.92
CA MET A 41 3.92 -8.41 11.75
C MET A 41 2.88 -7.74 10.85
N GLN A 42 2.55 -8.33 9.69
CA GLN A 42 1.52 -7.81 8.80
C GLN A 42 0.14 -7.79 9.49
N THR A 43 -0.20 -8.88 10.19
CA THR A 43 -1.46 -8.98 10.93
C THR A 43 -1.52 -7.93 12.03
N ARG A 44 -0.45 -7.75 12.80
CA ARG A 44 -0.35 -6.70 13.82
C ARG A 44 -0.48 -5.30 13.24
N ALA A 45 0.14 -5.03 12.08
CA ALA A 45 0.02 -3.74 11.41
C ALA A 45 -1.43 -3.46 10.99
N VAL A 46 -2.13 -4.44 10.41
CA VAL A 46 -3.55 -4.31 10.04
C VAL A 46 -4.42 -4.08 11.28
N TRP A 47 -4.17 -4.78 12.39
CA TRP A 47 -4.89 -4.55 13.64
C TRP A 47 -4.60 -3.18 14.24
N ALA A 48 -3.36 -2.70 14.18
CA ALA A 48 -3.02 -1.34 14.59
C ALA A 48 -3.76 -0.30 13.75
N LEU A 49 -3.80 -0.47 12.41
CA LEU A 49 -4.58 0.38 11.51
C LEU A 49 -6.05 0.43 11.93
N ARG A 50 -6.66 -0.73 12.19
CA ARG A 50 -8.06 -0.84 12.59
C ARG A 50 -8.33 -0.19 13.93
N ALA A 51 -7.47 -0.40 14.91
CA ALA A 51 -7.61 0.20 16.25
C ALA A 51 -7.49 1.73 16.19
N LEU A 52 -6.47 2.25 15.51
CA LEU A 52 -6.31 3.69 15.31
C LEU A 52 -7.51 4.28 14.56
N TRP A 53 -7.93 3.64 13.47
CA TRP A 53 -9.09 4.09 12.70
C TRP A 53 -10.37 4.11 13.54
N PHE A 54 -10.62 3.05 14.32
CA PHE A 54 -11.78 2.94 15.18
C PHE A 54 -11.83 4.05 16.23
N LEU A 55 -10.68 4.46 16.76
CA LEU A 55 -10.55 5.48 17.80
C LEU A 55 -10.58 6.93 17.25
N LEU A 56 -10.56 7.15 15.93
CA LEU A 56 -10.61 8.48 15.32
C LEU A 56 -11.74 9.39 15.85
N PRO A 57 -12.99 8.90 16.06
CA PRO A 57 -14.08 9.74 16.54
C PRO A 57 -13.85 10.31 17.95
N LEU A 58 -13.02 9.66 18.77
CA LEU A 58 -12.71 10.08 20.14
C LEU A 58 -11.64 11.17 20.21
N THR A 59 -10.85 11.36 19.14
CA THR A 59 -9.81 12.40 19.10
C THR A 59 -10.06 13.39 17.97
N VAL A 60 -9.80 12.99 16.72
CA VAL A 60 -9.96 13.85 15.53
C VAL A 60 -11.43 14.25 15.36
N GLY A 61 -12.36 13.32 15.64
CA GLY A 61 -13.79 13.61 15.58
C GLY A 61 -14.24 14.62 16.64
N GLN A 62 -13.79 14.49 17.89
CA GLN A 62 -14.10 15.46 18.95
C GLN A 62 -13.49 16.83 18.65
N ALA A 63 -12.21 16.88 18.29
CA ALA A 63 -11.53 18.13 17.93
C ALA A 63 -12.22 18.83 16.74
N ALA A 64 -12.64 18.07 15.73
CA ALA A 64 -13.37 18.60 14.58
C ALA A 64 -14.77 19.09 14.95
N SER A 65 -15.46 18.39 15.86
CA SER A 65 -16.77 18.80 16.38
C SER A 65 -16.68 20.11 17.15
N ASP A 66 -15.69 20.26 18.02
CA ASP A 66 -15.44 21.48 18.78
C ASP A 66 -15.11 22.66 17.86
N ALA A 67 -14.25 22.43 16.87
CA ALA A 67 -13.84 23.45 15.91
C ALA A 67 -14.99 23.94 15.01
N VAL A 68 -15.92 23.05 14.63
CA VAL A 68 -17.06 23.42 13.78
C VAL A 68 -18.27 23.92 14.57
N ALA A 69 -18.28 23.80 15.90
CA ALA A 69 -19.48 24.06 16.72
C ALA A 69 -20.03 25.49 16.59
N SER A 70 -19.16 26.47 16.37
CA SER A 70 -19.51 27.88 16.17
C SER A 70 -19.86 28.24 14.73
N ALA A 71 -19.72 27.31 13.78
CA ALA A 71 -19.98 27.59 12.38
C ALA A 71 -21.47 27.83 12.11
N GLU A 72 -21.75 28.76 11.20
CA GLU A 72 -23.12 29.14 10.87
C GLU A 72 -23.82 28.10 9.98
N HIS A 73 -25.13 28.29 9.80
CA HIS A 73 -25.95 27.56 8.84
C HIS A 73 -26.00 26.05 9.12
N ALA A 74 -25.94 25.21 8.08
CA ALA A 74 -25.97 23.77 8.20
C ALA A 74 -24.56 23.14 8.26
N VAL A 75 -23.51 23.96 8.35
CA VAL A 75 -22.11 23.49 8.28
C VAL A 75 -21.76 22.46 9.36
N PRO A 76 -22.09 22.66 10.66
CA PRO A 76 -21.78 21.67 11.69
C PRO A 76 -22.46 20.32 11.45
N PHE A 77 -23.72 20.35 11.00
CA PHE A 77 -24.49 19.14 10.70
C PHE A 77 -23.90 18.37 9.53
N VAL A 78 -23.65 19.04 8.40
CA VAL A 78 -23.10 18.42 7.19
C VAL A 78 -21.70 17.87 7.43
N MET A 79 -20.85 18.63 8.14
CA MET A 79 -19.51 18.18 8.49
C MET A 79 -19.56 16.94 9.40
N THR A 80 -20.37 16.95 10.46
CA THR A 80 -20.53 15.81 11.38
C THR A 80 -21.03 14.57 10.65
N ALA A 81 -22.08 14.70 9.83
CA ALA A 81 -22.62 13.59 9.05
C ALA A 81 -21.60 13.06 8.03
N GLY A 82 -20.88 13.94 7.35
CA GLY A 82 -19.82 13.59 6.42
C GLY A 82 -18.67 12.84 7.10
N LEU A 83 -18.21 13.29 8.26
CA LEU A 83 -17.15 12.64 9.03
C LEU A 83 -17.56 11.23 9.50
N TRP A 84 -18.80 11.03 9.94
CA TRP A 84 -19.31 9.69 10.23
C TRP A 84 -19.33 8.78 9.00
N GLY A 85 -19.73 9.32 7.84
CA GLY A 85 -19.70 8.60 6.57
C GLY A 85 -18.28 8.19 6.16
N LEU A 86 -17.32 9.12 6.24
CA LEU A 86 -15.91 8.86 5.93
C LEU A 86 -15.27 7.88 6.92
N TRP A 87 -15.60 7.98 8.21
CA TRP A 87 -15.16 7.03 9.22
C TRP A 87 -15.68 5.62 8.92
N ALA A 88 -16.97 5.48 8.61
CA ALA A 88 -17.58 4.19 8.27
C ALA A 88 -16.96 3.60 7.00
N ALA A 89 -16.76 4.41 5.96
CA ALA A 89 -16.10 3.98 4.73
C ALA A 89 -14.67 3.49 4.98
N GLY A 90 -13.89 4.20 5.80
CA GLY A 90 -12.55 3.76 6.18
C GLY A 90 -12.54 2.51 7.06
N MET A 91 -13.52 2.34 7.95
CA MET A 91 -13.68 1.10 8.72
C MET A 91 -13.90 -0.09 7.78
N VAL A 92 -14.82 0.02 6.82
CA VAL A 92 -15.07 -1.01 5.81
C VAL A 92 -13.80 -1.28 4.98
N ALA A 93 -13.13 -0.23 4.51
CA ALA A 93 -11.89 -0.35 3.74
C ALA A 93 -10.78 -1.08 4.53
N SER A 94 -10.67 -0.85 5.85
CA SER A 94 -9.70 -1.51 6.72
C SER A 94 -9.99 -3.00 6.98
N MET A 95 -11.25 -3.43 6.78
CA MET A 95 -11.68 -4.81 7.04
C MET A 95 -11.50 -5.71 5.83
N VAL A 96 -11.59 -5.16 4.62
CA VAL A 96 -11.50 -5.90 3.36
C VAL A 96 -10.14 -5.62 2.74
N PRO A 97 -9.10 -6.47 2.91
CA PRO A 97 -7.76 -6.20 2.40
C PRO A 97 -7.70 -6.47 0.88
N LEU A 98 -8.00 -5.46 0.06
CA LEU A 98 -7.96 -5.53 -1.40
C LEU A 98 -7.17 -4.34 -1.97
N PRO A 99 -6.64 -4.43 -3.20
CA PRO A 99 -5.99 -3.29 -3.87
C PRO A 99 -6.86 -2.02 -3.92
N GLY A 100 -8.16 -2.16 -4.13
CA GLY A 100 -9.10 -1.02 -4.17
C GLY A 100 -9.28 -0.34 -2.82
N THR A 101 -9.45 -1.13 -1.76
CA THR A 101 -9.61 -0.60 -0.40
C THR A 101 -8.31 -0.03 0.17
N LEU A 102 -7.14 -0.47 -0.35
CA LEU A 102 -5.85 0.15 -0.04
C LEU A 102 -5.79 1.60 -0.50
N VAL A 103 -6.30 1.90 -1.71
CA VAL A 103 -6.38 3.27 -2.21
C VAL A 103 -7.29 4.11 -1.30
N ALA A 104 -8.48 3.58 -1.00
CA ALA A 104 -9.44 4.26 -0.15
C ALA A 104 -8.85 4.58 1.23
N ILE A 105 -8.28 3.58 1.93
CA ILE A 105 -7.77 3.78 3.28
C ILE A 105 -6.58 4.74 3.33
N ARG A 106 -5.71 4.74 2.30
CA ARG A 106 -4.58 5.69 2.22
C ARG A 106 -5.03 7.12 2.01
N ILE A 107 -6.03 7.34 1.14
CA ILE A 107 -6.58 8.68 0.91
C ILE A 107 -7.32 9.19 2.14
N LEU A 108 -8.17 8.35 2.73
CA LEU A 108 -8.90 8.73 3.94
C LEU A 108 -7.94 8.99 5.11
N ALA A 109 -6.90 8.16 5.28
CA ALA A 109 -5.87 8.36 6.31
C ALA A 109 -5.12 9.68 6.14
N VAL A 110 -4.65 10.00 4.93
CA VAL A 110 -3.98 11.28 4.65
C VAL A 110 -4.94 12.46 4.82
N GLY A 111 -6.24 12.27 4.51
CA GLY A 111 -7.29 13.26 4.73
C GLY A 111 -7.51 13.65 6.19
N THR A 112 -7.11 12.81 7.15
CA THR A 112 -7.18 13.17 8.58
C THR A 112 -6.19 14.27 8.97
N LEU A 113 -5.08 14.43 8.24
CA LEU A 113 -4.04 15.43 8.52
C LEU A 113 -4.52 16.87 8.34
N PRO A 114 -5.05 17.30 7.17
CA PRO A 114 -5.55 18.66 7.01
C PRO A 114 -6.73 18.96 7.94
N LEU A 115 -7.57 17.95 8.24
CA LEU A 115 -8.65 18.10 9.21
C LEU A 115 -8.10 18.40 10.62
N ALA A 116 -7.17 17.59 11.12
CA ALA A 116 -6.57 17.82 12.43
C ALA A 116 -5.76 19.13 12.49
N ALA A 117 -5.03 19.46 11.41
CA ALA A 117 -4.31 20.73 11.31
C ALA A 117 -5.25 21.94 11.36
N TRP A 118 -6.41 21.87 10.71
CA TRP A 118 -7.40 22.94 10.80
C TRP A 118 -7.90 23.15 12.23
N THR A 119 -8.15 22.08 13.01
CA THR A 119 -8.58 22.21 14.41
C THR A 119 -7.58 23.00 15.27
N LEU A 120 -6.28 22.87 14.99
CA LEU A 120 -5.23 23.65 15.66
C LEU A 120 -5.25 25.11 15.22
N VAL A 121 -5.46 25.37 13.93
CA VAL A 121 -5.57 26.73 13.40
C VAL A 121 -6.77 27.45 14.03
N GLU A 122 -7.93 26.82 14.07
CA GLU A 122 -9.13 27.38 14.68
C GLU A 122 -8.88 27.78 16.15
N LEU A 123 -8.28 26.89 16.94
CA LEU A 123 -7.92 27.16 18.32
C LEU A 123 -7.03 28.42 18.46
N SER A 124 -5.97 28.52 17.65
CA SER A 124 -5.06 29.68 17.67
C SER A 124 -5.73 31.00 17.25
N THR A 125 -6.70 30.95 16.33
CA THR A 125 -7.45 32.16 15.95
C THR A 125 -8.40 32.64 17.05
N VAL A 126 -9.00 31.71 17.80
CA VAL A 126 -9.85 32.03 18.95
C VAL A 126 -9.03 32.67 20.07
N GLU A 127 -7.85 32.14 20.37
CA GLU A 127 -6.94 32.70 21.39
C GLU A 127 -6.47 34.13 21.04
N LEU A 128 -6.22 34.44 19.75
CA LEU A 128 -5.87 35.81 19.34
C LEU A 128 -7.03 36.80 19.50
N ASN A 129 -8.25 36.39 19.18
CA ASN A 129 -9.43 37.27 19.19
C ASN A 129 -10.02 37.48 20.59
N THR A 130 -9.61 36.69 21.58
CA THR A 130 -10.13 36.75 22.97
C THR A 130 -9.21 37.46 23.96
N VAL A 131 -8.11 38.07 23.51
CA VAL A 131 -7.23 38.93 24.33
C VAL A 131 -7.86 40.32 24.59
N GLU A 132 -9.17 40.36 24.86
CA GLU A 132 -9.77 41.45 25.62
C GLU A 132 -9.77 41.06 27.10
N LEU A 133 -9.29 41.99 27.92
CA LEU A 133 -9.01 41.86 29.34
C LEU A 133 -10.26 41.46 30.14
N ASN A 134 -10.60 40.17 30.26
CA ASN A 134 -11.48 39.69 31.32
C ASN A 134 -11.34 38.19 31.62
N THR A 135 -10.95 37.92 32.88
CA THR A 135 -11.03 36.62 33.58
C THR A 135 -10.65 35.39 32.75
N VAL A 136 -9.34 35.12 32.68
CA VAL A 136 -8.80 33.84 32.20
C VAL A 136 -9.30 32.73 33.12
N ASP A 137 -10.32 32.00 32.68
CA ASP A 137 -10.70 30.73 33.29
C ASP A 137 -9.69 29.66 32.83
N ILE A 138 -8.62 29.51 33.62
CA ILE A 138 -7.47 28.61 33.34
C ILE A 138 -7.90 27.12 33.29
N SER A 139 -9.16 26.81 33.60
CA SER A 139 -9.65 25.44 33.71
C SER A 139 -10.18 24.81 32.41
N THR A 140 -10.58 25.58 31.39
CA THR A 140 -11.27 25.04 30.18
C THR A 140 -10.50 25.18 28.85
N GLY A 141 -9.38 25.93 28.82
CA GLY A 141 -8.51 26.07 27.64
C GLY A 141 -7.47 24.95 27.49
N GLY A 142 -7.03 24.35 28.61
CA GLY A 142 -6.05 23.26 28.61
C GLY A 142 -6.56 21.98 27.93
N ASP A 143 -7.84 21.67 28.11
CA ASP A 143 -8.43 20.43 27.58
C ASP A 143 -8.59 20.47 26.05
N ARG A 144 -8.99 21.62 25.50
CA ARG A 144 -9.18 21.79 24.04
C ARG A 144 -7.84 21.81 23.28
N SER A 145 -6.83 22.48 23.83
CA SER A 145 -5.48 22.48 23.26
C SER A 145 -4.83 21.08 23.31
N ALA A 146 -4.97 20.37 24.43
CA ALA A 146 -4.51 18.99 24.55
C ALA A 146 -5.21 18.05 23.56
N LEU A 147 -6.52 18.20 23.38
CA LEU A 147 -7.30 17.40 22.43
C LEU A 147 -6.87 17.64 20.98
N ALA A 148 -6.65 18.91 20.57
CA ALA A 148 -6.21 19.23 19.21
C ALA A 148 -4.81 18.68 18.90
N ILE A 149 -3.88 18.74 19.87
CA ILE A 149 -2.56 18.13 19.74
C ILE A 149 -2.67 16.60 19.66
N ALA A 150 -3.49 15.98 20.51
CA ALA A 150 -3.75 14.55 20.48
C ALA A 150 -4.38 14.09 19.16
N ALA A 151 -5.31 14.89 18.61
CA ALA A 151 -5.90 14.66 17.29
C ALA A 151 -4.84 14.69 16.18
N LEU A 152 -3.93 15.66 16.20
CA LEU A 152 -2.85 15.74 15.21
C LEU A 152 -1.91 14.52 15.31
N ILE A 153 -1.48 14.15 16.52
CA ILE A 153 -0.64 12.96 16.75
C ILE A 153 -1.36 11.70 16.24
N HIS A 154 -2.65 11.56 16.53
CA HIS A 154 -3.43 10.42 16.08
C HIS A 154 -3.58 10.39 14.54
N ALA A 155 -3.82 11.53 13.90
CA ALA A 155 -3.87 11.65 12.44
C ALA A 155 -2.53 11.24 11.79
N PHE A 156 -1.39 11.68 12.36
CA PHE A 156 -0.07 11.22 11.92
C PHE A 156 0.12 9.71 12.10
N ALA A 157 -0.27 9.16 13.25
CA ALA A 157 -0.17 7.71 13.49
C ALA A 157 -0.98 6.91 12.45
N VAL A 158 -2.21 7.34 12.16
CA VAL A 158 -3.06 6.72 11.13
C VAL A 158 -2.42 6.81 9.74
N ALA A 159 -1.92 7.99 9.35
CA ALA A 159 -1.26 8.18 8.06
C ALA A 159 0.01 7.32 7.93
N ILE A 160 0.87 7.28 8.96
CA ILE A 160 2.10 6.47 8.98
C ILE A 160 1.77 4.99 8.83
N VAL A 161 0.79 4.48 9.58
CA VAL A 161 0.40 3.08 9.50
C VAL A 161 -0.22 2.76 8.14
N ALA A 162 -1.14 3.57 7.62
CA ALA A 162 -1.81 3.32 6.34
C ALA A 162 -0.85 3.39 5.12
N LEU A 163 0.16 4.26 5.18
CA LEU A 163 1.19 4.40 4.15
C LEU A 163 2.32 3.37 4.29
N ASN A 164 2.34 2.60 5.37
CA ASN A 164 3.35 1.58 5.61
C ASN A 164 3.35 0.51 4.50
N VAL A 165 4.55 0.06 4.13
CA VAL A 165 4.74 -0.98 3.12
C VAL A 165 4.11 -2.32 3.53
N LEU A 166 4.09 -2.66 4.82
CA LEU A 166 3.47 -3.89 5.33
C LEU A 166 1.95 -3.92 5.09
N ILE A 167 1.28 -2.77 5.23
CA ILE A 167 -0.15 -2.64 4.90
C ILE A 167 -0.35 -2.80 3.40
N GLY A 168 0.51 -2.15 2.59
CA GLY A 168 0.44 -2.27 1.14
C GLY A 168 0.57 -3.71 0.65
N ASP A 169 1.58 -4.42 1.16
CA ASP A 169 1.85 -5.82 0.85
C ASP A 169 0.65 -6.71 1.21
N ARG A 170 0.10 -6.57 2.43
CA ARG A 170 -1.03 -7.37 2.89
C ARG A 170 -2.34 -7.12 2.11
N PHE A 171 -2.59 -5.88 1.69
CA PHE A 171 -3.80 -5.53 0.94
C PHE A 171 -3.73 -5.98 -0.51
N VAL A 172 -2.55 -5.92 -1.13
CA VAL A 172 -2.35 -6.44 -2.48
C VAL A 172 -2.43 -7.95 -2.51
N ASP A 173 -1.85 -8.62 -1.52
CA ASP A 173 -1.90 -10.07 -1.38
C ASP A 173 -3.28 -10.60 -0.96
N GLY A 174 -4.18 -9.76 -0.45
CA GLY A 174 -5.51 -10.21 -0.04
C GLY A 174 -6.42 -10.67 -1.19
N GLY A 175 -6.04 -10.43 -2.45
CA GLY A 175 -6.69 -11.00 -3.63
C GLY A 175 -6.02 -12.25 -4.20
N SER A 176 -4.92 -12.73 -3.61
CA SER A 176 -4.22 -13.96 -4.02
C SER A 176 -5.09 -15.19 -3.77
N TYR A 177 -4.96 -16.22 -4.62
CA TYR A 177 -5.68 -17.48 -4.48
C TYR A 177 -4.74 -18.68 -4.49
N GLY A 178 -5.10 -19.74 -3.76
CA GLY A 178 -4.31 -20.96 -3.69
C GLY A 178 -2.90 -20.69 -3.17
N ASP A 179 -1.89 -21.06 -3.97
CA ASP A 179 -0.47 -20.86 -3.66
C ASP A 179 0.10 -19.57 -4.31
N GLU A 180 -0.75 -18.62 -4.72
CA GLU A 180 -0.29 -17.32 -5.22
C GLU A 180 0.20 -16.42 -4.08
N ARG A 181 1.25 -15.63 -4.33
CA ARG A 181 1.63 -14.51 -3.47
C ARG A 181 1.88 -13.27 -4.30
N ARG A 182 1.21 -12.17 -3.98
CA ARG A 182 1.37 -10.88 -4.67
C ARG A 182 2.24 -9.93 -3.86
N MET A 183 3.21 -9.31 -4.51
CA MET A 183 4.17 -8.41 -3.87
C MET A 183 4.23 -7.08 -4.61
N LEU A 184 3.96 -5.99 -3.89
CA LEU A 184 3.78 -4.64 -4.44
C LEU A 184 5.09 -4.07 -5.02
N LEU A 185 5.02 -3.50 -6.23
CA LEU A 185 6.08 -2.69 -6.83
C LEU A 185 5.94 -1.21 -6.45
N ARG A 186 7.07 -0.50 -6.34
CA ARG A 186 7.07 0.93 -6.07
C ARG A 186 6.61 1.71 -7.30
N PRO A 187 5.79 2.77 -7.15
CA PRO A 187 5.41 3.63 -8.27
C PRO A 187 6.64 4.38 -8.84
N PRO A 188 6.56 4.90 -10.08
CA PRO A 188 7.57 5.81 -10.63
C PRO A 188 7.82 6.98 -9.68
N SER A 189 9.08 7.41 -9.48
CA SER A 189 9.42 8.36 -8.41
C SER A 189 8.65 9.69 -8.50
N LEU A 190 8.59 10.28 -9.68
CA LEU A 190 7.86 11.54 -9.90
C LEU A 190 6.36 11.37 -9.65
N VAL A 191 5.79 10.23 -10.01
CA VAL A 191 4.38 9.94 -9.76
C VAL A 191 4.14 9.74 -8.26
N GLY A 192 4.95 8.90 -7.61
CA GLY A 192 4.78 8.53 -6.21
C GLY A 192 5.01 9.67 -5.23
N TYR A 193 6.07 10.47 -5.41
CA TYR A 193 6.43 11.52 -4.44
C TYR A 193 5.77 12.87 -4.70
N PHE A 194 5.33 13.16 -5.93
CA PHE A 194 4.77 14.46 -6.27
C PHE A 194 3.31 14.38 -6.72
N LEU A 195 3.02 13.60 -7.76
CA LEU A 195 1.67 13.58 -8.33
C LEU A 195 0.63 12.91 -7.42
N VAL A 196 1.01 11.83 -6.72
CA VAL A 196 0.10 11.12 -5.81
C VAL A 196 -0.34 12.02 -4.64
N PRO A 197 0.56 12.70 -3.89
CA PRO A 197 0.15 13.66 -2.86
C PRO A 197 -0.71 14.81 -3.40
N LEU A 198 -0.36 15.37 -4.55
CA LEU A 198 -1.14 16.45 -5.18
C LEU A 198 -2.56 16.01 -5.53
N LEU A 199 -2.67 14.84 -6.17
CA LEU A 199 -3.96 14.25 -6.53
C LEU A 199 -4.78 13.90 -5.27
N ALA A 200 -4.14 13.37 -4.22
CA ALA A 200 -4.79 13.10 -2.95
C ALA A 200 -5.36 14.38 -2.33
N ALA A 201 -4.58 15.47 -2.30
CA ALA A 201 -5.04 16.76 -1.81
C ALA A 201 -6.23 17.30 -2.62
N ALA A 202 -6.17 17.21 -3.95
CA ALA A 202 -7.28 17.59 -4.82
C ALA A 202 -8.55 16.75 -4.56
N MET A 203 -8.41 15.45 -4.34
CA MET A 203 -9.53 14.56 -3.99
C MET A 203 -10.10 14.87 -2.61
N ILE A 204 -9.26 15.13 -1.61
CA ILE A 204 -9.72 15.53 -0.27
C ILE A 204 -10.52 16.83 -0.35
N ALA A 205 -10.00 17.83 -1.06
CA ALA A 205 -10.70 19.10 -1.29
C ALA A 205 -12.01 18.91 -2.08
N ALA A 206 -12.02 18.03 -3.08
CA ALA A 206 -13.20 17.72 -3.87
C ALA A 206 -14.34 17.12 -3.03
N VAL A 207 -14.03 16.26 -2.06
CA VAL A 207 -15.02 15.64 -1.16
C VAL A 207 -15.59 16.64 -0.16
N THR A 208 -14.78 17.59 0.32
CA THR A 208 -15.20 18.53 1.37
C THR A 208 -15.84 19.81 0.84
N ALA A 209 -15.29 20.41 -0.23
CA ALA A 209 -15.68 21.75 -0.67
C ALA A 209 -17.16 21.86 -1.10
N GLY A 210 -17.64 20.92 -1.91
CA GLY A 210 -19.02 20.94 -2.43
C GLY A 210 -20.07 20.93 -1.31
N PRO A 211 -20.10 19.88 -0.46
CA PRO A 211 -21.06 19.78 0.64
C PRO A 211 -20.98 20.96 1.62
N LEU A 212 -19.78 21.43 1.98
CA LEU A 212 -19.62 22.53 2.94
C LEU A 212 -20.09 23.88 2.37
N LEU A 213 -19.88 24.13 1.07
CA LEU A 213 -20.37 25.35 0.42
C LEU A 213 -21.90 25.37 0.34
N VAL A 214 -22.52 24.23 0.00
CA VAL A 214 -23.99 24.07 0.05
C VAL A 214 -24.50 24.32 1.46
N ALA A 215 -23.84 23.73 2.47
CA ALA A 215 -24.20 23.90 3.88
C ALA A 215 -24.12 25.35 4.35
N ASN A 216 -23.21 26.13 3.78
CA ASN A 216 -23.04 27.56 4.04
C ASN A 216 -23.91 28.47 3.14
N LYS A 217 -25.01 27.94 2.57
CA LYS A 217 -25.93 28.65 1.66
C LYS A 217 -25.29 29.19 0.36
N ASN A 218 -24.06 28.81 0.02
CA ASN A 218 -23.49 29.09 -1.28
C ASN A 218 -23.89 27.98 -2.27
N TRP A 219 -25.15 28.01 -2.69
CA TRP A 219 -25.76 26.94 -3.48
C TRP A 219 -25.08 26.74 -4.83
N ILE A 220 -24.85 27.84 -5.58
CA ILE A 220 -24.25 27.78 -6.93
C ILE A 220 -22.82 27.26 -6.82
N GLY A 221 -22.00 27.86 -5.95
CA GLY A 221 -20.62 27.43 -5.73
C GLY A 221 -20.55 25.98 -5.27
N GLY A 222 -21.44 25.57 -4.36
CA GLY A 222 -21.48 24.21 -3.83
C GLY A 222 -21.89 23.16 -4.86
N VAL A 223 -22.87 23.44 -5.71
CA VAL A 223 -23.27 22.54 -6.81
C VAL A 223 -22.14 22.40 -7.83
N VAL A 224 -21.53 23.51 -8.25
CA VAL A 224 -20.40 23.50 -9.19
C VAL A 224 -19.21 22.74 -8.61
N ALA A 225 -18.85 23.01 -7.35
CA ALA A 225 -17.76 22.32 -6.66
C ALA A 225 -18.03 20.82 -6.51
N THR A 226 -19.27 20.41 -6.24
CA THR A 226 -19.65 18.98 -6.16
C THR A 226 -19.52 18.29 -7.51
N ALA A 227 -19.98 18.93 -8.59
CA ALA A 227 -19.90 18.36 -9.94
C ALA A 227 -18.45 18.21 -10.41
N LEU A 228 -17.62 19.24 -10.23
CA LEU A 228 -16.19 19.18 -10.52
C LEU A 228 -15.48 18.16 -9.64
N GLY A 229 -15.82 18.13 -8.34
CA GLY A 229 -15.26 17.22 -7.36
C GLY A 229 -15.53 15.75 -7.71
N ALA A 230 -16.73 15.41 -8.17
CA ALA A 230 -17.05 14.06 -8.64
C ALA A 230 -16.14 13.63 -9.81
N GLY A 231 -15.85 14.54 -10.76
CA GLY A 231 -14.91 14.29 -11.85
C GLY A 231 -13.48 14.04 -11.35
N VAL A 232 -13.01 14.86 -10.41
CA VAL A 232 -11.69 14.70 -9.77
C VAL A 232 -11.59 13.35 -9.04
N ILE A 233 -12.63 12.96 -8.30
CA ILE A 233 -12.66 11.68 -7.57
C ILE A 233 -12.68 10.50 -8.53
N ALA A 234 -13.45 10.56 -9.61
CA ALA A 234 -13.52 9.48 -10.61
C ALA A 234 -12.17 9.27 -11.30
N VAL A 235 -11.54 10.36 -11.78
CA VAL A 235 -10.22 10.31 -12.43
C VAL A 235 -9.14 9.89 -11.43
N GLY A 236 -9.16 10.47 -10.23
CA GLY A 236 -8.16 10.23 -9.20
C GLY A 236 -8.19 8.80 -8.68
N THR A 237 -9.38 8.26 -8.40
CA THR A 237 -9.54 6.86 -7.96
C THR A 237 -9.00 5.90 -9.02
N ARG A 238 -9.35 6.13 -10.30
CA ARG A 238 -8.82 5.31 -11.41
C ARG A 238 -7.30 5.38 -11.49
N ALA A 239 -6.73 6.59 -11.44
CA ALA A 239 -5.28 6.78 -11.55
C ALA A 239 -4.52 6.10 -10.41
N LEU A 240 -4.98 6.25 -9.17
CA LEU A 240 -4.35 5.63 -8.00
C LEU A 240 -4.54 4.12 -7.97
N HIS A 241 -5.70 3.62 -8.40
CA HIS A 241 -5.93 2.18 -8.50
C HIS A 241 -4.97 1.51 -9.48
N GLN A 242 -4.70 2.14 -10.62
CA GLN A 242 -3.71 1.67 -11.60
C GLN A 242 -2.29 1.60 -11.01
N LEU A 243 -1.91 2.52 -10.12
CA LEU A 243 -0.60 2.49 -9.45
C LEU A 243 -0.47 1.35 -8.44
N VAL A 244 -1.57 1.02 -7.75
CA VAL A 244 -1.58 -0.12 -6.81
C VAL A 244 -1.57 -1.45 -7.57
N GLN A 245 -2.05 -1.49 -8.82
CA GLN A 245 -2.01 -2.66 -9.70
C GLN A 245 -0.63 -2.99 -10.29
N ARG A 246 0.45 -2.49 -9.68
CA ARG A 246 1.83 -2.85 -9.99
C ARG A 246 2.34 -3.83 -8.95
N TRP A 247 2.42 -5.11 -9.31
CA TRP A 247 2.92 -6.15 -8.42
C TRP A 247 3.56 -7.30 -9.20
N ILE A 248 4.42 -8.05 -8.52
CA ILE A 248 4.84 -9.38 -8.96
C ILE A 248 3.87 -10.39 -8.34
N VAL A 249 3.39 -11.33 -9.15
CA VAL A 249 2.63 -12.48 -8.66
C VAL A 249 3.54 -13.70 -8.72
N PHE A 250 3.88 -14.27 -7.58
CA PHE A 250 4.50 -15.58 -7.57
C PHE A 250 3.44 -16.66 -7.65
N VAL A 251 3.71 -17.64 -8.51
CA VAL A 251 2.87 -18.81 -8.76
C VAL A 251 3.76 -20.07 -8.68
N PRO A 252 3.20 -21.28 -8.56
CA PRO A 252 4.00 -22.50 -8.48
C PRO A 252 5.01 -22.69 -9.65
N ASN A 253 4.66 -22.16 -10.82
CA ASN A 253 5.46 -22.30 -12.04
C ASN A 253 6.48 -21.18 -12.27
N GLY A 254 6.54 -20.14 -11.43
CA GLY A 254 7.45 -19.01 -11.60
C GLY A 254 6.88 -17.70 -11.08
N MET A 255 7.09 -16.61 -11.81
CA MET A 255 6.57 -15.28 -11.44
C MET A 255 5.95 -14.55 -12.63
N VAL A 256 4.92 -13.74 -12.36
CA VAL A 256 4.24 -12.90 -13.34
C VAL A 256 4.50 -11.44 -13.01
N LEU A 257 4.96 -10.68 -14.00
CA LEU A 257 5.01 -9.21 -13.90
C LEU A 257 3.64 -8.65 -14.26
N HIS A 258 2.92 -8.14 -13.26
CA HIS A 258 1.65 -7.47 -13.46
C HIS A 258 1.85 -5.97 -13.29
N ASP A 259 2.18 -5.28 -14.39
CA ASP A 259 2.39 -3.83 -14.41
C ASP A 259 1.86 -3.21 -15.72
N PHE A 260 0.58 -2.85 -15.70
CA PHE A 260 -0.05 -2.21 -16.85
C PHE A 260 0.46 -0.80 -17.14
N LEU A 261 1.36 -0.20 -16.36
CA LEU A 261 1.99 1.06 -16.77
C LEU A 261 3.10 0.85 -17.79
N VAL A 262 3.69 -0.35 -17.82
CA VAL A 262 4.87 -0.65 -18.63
C VAL A 262 4.61 -1.76 -19.64
N VAL A 263 3.92 -2.83 -19.21
CA VAL A 263 3.56 -3.95 -20.08
C VAL A 263 2.10 -3.86 -20.54
N THR A 264 1.82 -4.39 -21.71
CA THR A 264 0.45 -4.47 -22.27
C THR A 264 -0.37 -5.56 -21.60
N GLU A 265 0.26 -6.67 -21.27
CA GLU A 265 -0.34 -7.83 -20.62
C GLU A 265 0.59 -8.41 -19.54
N PRO A 266 0.04 -9.09 -18.52
CA PRO A 266 0.87 -9.81 -17.55
C PRO A 266 1.56 -11.00 -18.21
N VAL A 267 2.88 -11.09 -18.04
CA VAL A 267 3.70 -12.17 -18.65
C VAL A 267 4.23 -13.11 -17.57
N LEU A 268 4.04 -14.42 -17.77
CA LEU A 268 4.57 -15.47 -16.91
C LEU A 268 6.01 -15.82 -17.29
N PHE A 269 6.93 -15.52 -16.39
CA PHE A 269 8.30 -16.02 -16.45
C PHE A 269 8.38 -17.33 -15.68
N ARG A 270 8.65 -18.42 -16.40
CA ARG A 270 8.78 -19.75 -15.79
C ARG A 270 10.02 -19.78 -14.91
N ARG A 271 9.96 -20.45 -13.76
CA ARG A 271 11.10 -20.61 -12.85
C ARG A 271 12.36 -21.17 -13.54
N THR A 272 12.19 -22.06 -14.51
CA THR A 272 13.29 -22.67 -15.28
C THR A 272 13.89 -21.76 -16.35
N ALA A 273 13.18 -20.67 -16.70
CA ALA A 273 13.65 -19.67 -17.64
C ALA A 273 14.31 -18.48 -16.94
N ILE A 274 14.22 -18.40 -15.61
CA ILE A 274 14.90 -17.37 -14.80
C ILE A 274 16.28 -17.91 -14.46
N GLU A 275 17.29 -17.36 -15.10
CA GLU A 275 18.70 -17.72 -14.88
C GLU A 275 19.19 -17.11 -13.56
N ARG A 276 18.75 -15.88 -13.26
CA ARG A 276 19.16 -15.15 -12.07
C ARG A 276 18.13 -14.10 -11.67
N LEU A 277 17.89 -13.98 -10.37
CA LEU A 277 17.09 -12.92 -9.75
C LEU A 277 17.83 -12.35 -8.55
N GLY A 278 18.26 -11.10 -8.63
CA GLY A 278 19.09 -10.51 -7.58
C GLY A 278 19.08 -8.99 -7.59
N ALA A 279 19.94 -8.38 -6.79
CA ALA A 279 20.16 -6.94 -6.84
C ALA A 279 20.64 -6.52 -8.25
N ALA A 280 20.20 -5.34 -8.69
CA ALA A 280 20.62 -4.79 -9.98
C ALA A 280 22.13 -4.58 -10.02
N ILE A 281 22.76 -5.06 -11.11
CA ILE A 281 24.19 -4.88 -11.34
C ILE A 281 24.38 -3.57 -12.09
N ASP A 282 25.31 -2.74 -11.63
CA ASP A 282 25.64 -1.49 -12.30
C ASP A 282 26.21 -1.74 -13.70
N GLY A 283 25.81 -0.92 -14.68
CA GLY A 283 26.19 -1.09 -16.08
C GLY A 283 25.55 -2.30 -16.80
N SER A 284 24.62 -3.01 -16.17
CA SER A 284 23.87 -4.10 -16.82
C SER A 284 23.06 -3.58 -18.02
N PRO A 285 22.98 -4.32 -19.14
CA PRO A 285 22.15 -3.96 -20.30
C PRO A 285 20.65 -4.19 -20.05
N ALA A 286 20.24 -4.33 -18.80
CA ALA A 286 18.86 -4.61 -18.41
C ALA A 286 17.91 -3.48 -18.78
N ARG A 287 16.74 -3.84 -19.33
CA ARG A 287 15.67 -2.90 -19.63
C ARG A 287 15.00 -2.42 -18.35
N ASP A 288 14.96 -1.11 -18.11
CA ASP A 288 14.25 -0.57 -16.95
C ASP A 288 12.72 -0.68 -17.12
N LEU A 289 12.10 -1.63 -16.40
CA LEU A 289 10.64 -1.76 -16.27
C LEU A 289 10.13 -1.16 -14.95
N SER A 290 11.01 -0.66 -14.08
CA SER A 290 10.60 0.04 -12.86
C SER A 290 9.94 1.39 -13.18
N ASN A 291 10.23 1.93 -14.37
CA ASN A 291 9.84 3.25 -14.82
C ASN A 291 10.40 4.34 -13.88
N LYS A 292 11.73 4.30 -13.63
CA LYS A 292 12.44 5.23 -12.74
C LYS A 292 11.88 5.26 -11.31
N ALA A 293 11.50 4.10 -10.77
CA ALA A 293 11.07 4.01 -9.38
C ALA A 293 12.26 4.12 -8.42
N ALA A 294 12.11 4.85 -7.32
CA ALA A 294 13.17 5.02 -6.33
C ALA A 294 13.18 3.86 -5.35
N GLY A 295 14.32 3.18 -5.23
CA GLY A 295 14.53 2.08 -4.30
C GLY A 295 15.62 1.13 -4.79
N LEU A 296 15.79 0.01 -4.10
CA LEU A 296 16.65 -1.06 -4.57
C LEU A 296 15.98 -1.73 -5.79
N LEU A 297 16.63 -1.61 -6.94
CA LEU A 297 16.23 -2.31 -8.14
C LEU A 297 16.68 -3.76 -8.05
N LEU A 298 15.79 -4.68 -8.43
CA LEU A 298 16.13 -6.06 -8.69
C LEU A 298 16.21 -6.29 -10.19
N GLU A 299 17.16 -7.12 -10.60
CA GLU A 299 17.33 -7.56 -11.96
C GLU A 299 16.86 -9.02 -12.07
N CYS A 300 16.01 -9.27 -13.06
CA CYS A 300 15.70 -10.62 -13.51
C CYS A 300 16.40 -10.85 -14.84
N GLU A 301 17.23 -11.88 -14.89
CA GLU A 301 17.85 -12.39 -16.10
C GLU A 301 17.16 -13.68 -16.52
N LEU A 302 16.82 -13.74 -17.80
CA LEU A 302 16.23 -14.90 -18.45
C LEU A 302 17.28 -15.66 -19.25
N THR A 303 17.10 -16.98 -19.32
CA THR A 303 17.93 -17.87 -20.15
C THR A 303 17.81 -17.51 -21.63
N ASP A 304 16.57 -17.34 -22.10
CA ASP A 304 16.25 -16.92 -23.46
C ASP A 304 15.50 -15.57 -23.42
N PRO A 305 15.71 -14.67 -24.41
CA PRO A 305 14.94 -13.44 -24.51
C PRO A 305 13.43 -13.74 -24.59
N ALA A 306 12.63 -13.04 -23.78
CA ALA A 306 11.18 -13.14 -23.81
C ALA A 306 10.57 -11.94 -24.55
N PRO A 307 9.63 -12.16 -25.49
CA PRO A 307 8.94 -11.07 -26.16
C PRO A 307 7.98 -10.40 -25.18
N LEU A 308 8.20 -9.12 -24.88
CA LEU A 308 7.36 -8.31 -24.02
C LEU A 308 6.70 -7.20 -24.83
N GLY A 309 5.37 -7.11 -24.78
CA GLY A 309 4.64 -5.98 -25.35
C GLY A 309 4.79 -4.76 -24.44
N LEU A 310 5.81 -3.93 -24.69
CA LEU A 310 6.11 -2.74 -23.90
C LEU A 310 5.32 -1.54 -24.43
N ARG A 311 4.67 -0.80 -23.53
CA ARG A 311 3.95 0.43 -23.88
C ARG A 311 4.94 1.54 -24.25
N ASP A 312 4.58 2.32 -25.26
CA ASP A 312 5.38 3.48 -25.64
C ASP A 312 5.20 4.61 -24.60
N PRO A 313 6.29 5.15 -24.04
CA PRO A 313 6.21 6.31 -23.13
C PRO A 313 5.58 7.56 -23.78
N ALA A 314 5.72 7.74 -25.09
CA ALA A 314 5.20 8.87 -25.85
C ALA A 314 3.73 8.68 -26.28
N ASP A 315 3.34 7.44 -26.60
CA ASP A 315 1.95 7.09 -26.92
C ASP A 315 1.46 5.88 -26.12
N ARG A 316 0.67 6.16 -25.08
CA ARG A 316 0.12 5.12 -24.19
C ARG A 316 -0.81 4.11 -24.89
N LYS A 317 -1.30 4.40 -26.10
CA LYS A 317 -2.11 3.47 -26.90
C LYS A 317 -1.26 2.56 -27.79
N ALA A 318 -0.01 2.93 -28.05
CA ALA A 318 0.93 2.14 -28.81
C ALA A 318 1.73 1.19 -27.91
N ALA A 319 2.13 0.06 -28.47
CA ALA A 319 3.01 -0.88 -27.82
C ALA A 319 3.92 -1.56 -28.84
N ASN A 320 5.16 -1.82 -28.44
CA ASN A 320 6.15 -2.49 -29.27
C ASN A 320 6.53 -3.82 -28.62
N LEU A 321 6.50 -4.89 -29.42
CA LEU A 321 7.00 -6.19 -28.99
C LEU A 321 8.53 -6.12 -28.97
N THR A 322 9.10 -6.23 -27.77
CA THR A 322 10.55 -6.13 -27.54
C THR A 322 11.04 -7.40 -26.89
N ASP A 323 12.03 -8.06 -27.47
CA ASP A 323 12.69 -9.20 -26.84
C ASP A 323 13.59 -8.72 -25.71
N VAL A 324 13.24 -9.09 -24.47
CA VAL A 324 13.92 -8.67 -23.27
C VAL A 324 14.52 -9.89 -22.57
N ARG A 325 15.85 -9.94 -22.50
CA ARG A 325 16.56 -10.97 -21.73
C ARG A 325 16.77 -10.57 -20.27
N ARG A 326 17.06 -9.29 -20.01
CA ARG A 326 17.31 -8.76 -18.67
C ARG A 326 16.41 -7.56 -18.42
N PHE A 327 15.76 -7.51 -17.26
CA PHE A 327 14.93 -6.39 -16.90
C PHE A 327 15.03 -6.00 -15.42
N LEU A 328 14.86 -4.71 -15.16
CA LEU A 328 14.86 -4.12 -13.83
C LEU A 328 13.45 -3.83 -13.36
N PHE A 329 13.18 -4.10 -12.08
CA PHE A 329 11.94 -3.68 -11.42
C PHE A 329 12.23 -3.31 -9.96
N CYS A 330 11.34 -2.51 -9.36
CA CYS A 330 11.54 -1.99 -8.00
C CYS A 330 10.46 -2.53 -7.04
N PRO A 331 10.72 -3.62 -6.31
CA PRO A 331 9.78 -4.08 -5.29
C PRO A 331 9.78 -3.19 -4.06
N SER A 332 8.65 -3.14 -3.36
CA SER A 332 8.53 -2.37 -2.12
C SER A 332 9.32 -3.02 -0.97
N ARG A 333 9.46 -4.35 -1.01
CA ARG A 333 10.20 -5.18 -0.03
C ARG A 333 11.17 -6.13 -0.78
N PRO A 334 12.34 -5.65 -1.24
CA PRO A 334 13.25 -6.44 -2.08
C PRO A 334 13.72 -7.74 -1.41
N GLY A 335 14.14 -7.69 -0.14
CA GLY A 335 14.61 -8.90 0.56
C GLY A 335 13.52 -9.97 0.70
N GLU A 336 12.27 -9.56 0.94
CA GLU A 336 11.15 -10.52 1.05
C GLU A 336 10.77 -11.12 -0.29
N LEU A 337 10.98 -10.38 -1.38
CA LEU A 337 10.76 -10.88 -2.72
C LEU A 337 11.79 -11.94 -3.07
N LEU A 338 13.06 -11.72 -2.71
CA LEU A 338 14.11 -12.73 -2.89
C LEU A 338 13.85 -13.97 -2.03
N ASN A 339 13.46 -13.81 -0.75
CA ASN A 339 13.06 -14.93 0.11
C ASN A 339 11.87 -15.73 -0.47
N GLU A 340 10.91 -15.04 -1.10
CA GLU A 340 9.79 -15.69 -1.80
C GLU A 340 10.25 -16.49 -3.00
N ALA A 341 11.14 -15.90 -3.80
CA ALA A 341 11.70 -16.53 -4.99
C ALA A 341 12.52 -17.78 -4.62
N GLU A 342 13.39 -17.68 -3.61
CA GLU A 342 14.18 -18.80 -3.10
C GLU A 342 13.28 -19.94 -2.62
N ARG A 343 12.21 -19.64 -1.86
CA ARG A 343 11.23 -20.65 -1.42
C ARG A 343 10.58 -21.40 -2.59
N ARG A 344 10.43 -20.73 -3.74
CA ARG A 344 9.84 -21.32 -4.95
C ARG A 344 10.87 -21.97 -5.88
N ASN A 345 12.11 -22.09 -5.43
CA ASN A 345 13.24 -22.62 -6.21
C ASN A 345 13.46 -21.82 -7.51
N ILE A 346 13.31 -20.49 -7.43
CA ILE A 346 13.78 -19.57 -8.47
C ILE A 346 15.23 -19.23 -8.14
N ALA A 347 16.10 -19.19 -9.16
CA ALA A 347 17.50 -18.88 -8.97
C ALA A 347 17.69 -17.44 -8.44
N THR A 348 18.19 -17.31 -7.21
CA THR A 348 18.50 -16.02 -6.56
C THR A 348 19.98 -15.91 -6.21
N ASP A 349 20.48 -14.67 -6.13
CA ASP A 349 21.81 -14.35 -5.59
C ASP A 349 21.82 -14.30 -4.05
#